data_AF-A0A5Q4ZDD6-F1
#
_entry.id   AF-A0A5Q4ZDD6-F1
#
_cell.length_a   1.000
_cell.length_b   1.000
_cell.length_c   1.000
_cell.angle_alpha   90.00
_cell.angle_beta   90.00
_cell.angle_gamma   90.00
#
_symmetry.space_group_name_H-M   'P 1'
#
loop_
_entity.id
_entity.type
_entity.pdbx_description
1 polymer ?
#
loop_
_entity_poly.entity_id
_entity_poly.type
_entity_poly.pdbx_seq_one_letter_code
_entity_poly.pdbx_strand_id
1 'polypeptide(L)'
;MADKHHVVESAWFALCGVDELDERAIYHTELAGHELVVWRAEGGAVNVWENRCPHRGVRLSLGHHRGDALQCQYHGWQFGTGSGACRFVPAHPQAPPPAVAVQTWPVQVRYGFVWTCLTLPGELPPFTPIEELENEASPGAAPAQPVRLRAVAIDAASDTVQHALADYRFDYTGFDAWQTSDCVAFEVAPHAVMIEQLDEAAHRVVFLVQPAREGRTYLHGIALGPFAANQRLAVLRHHQQRLNALRDALEQQSAYQERVNRHDIADMPQPDAWSLVRSTPGQPAVLQQSVSKPVSVLSSGSGTAVYSGEHHEANRAFTVHLSRNGQTVNVAADVTVLHALRAHGVEVPSSCEQGVCGTCRTRVLQGTPLHLDDFLTPPEKAAGDCMMVCVSRAVSSTLTLDL
;
A
#
# COMPACT_ATOMS: atom_id res chain seq x y z
N MET A 1 -0.39 -14.72 27.59
CA MET A 1 -0.83 -13.33 27.88
C MET A 1 0.38 -12.46 27.61
N ALA A 2 0.46 -11.87 26.42
CA ALA A 2 1.51 -10.90 26.12
C ALA A 2 1.21 -9.64 26.92
N ASP A 3 2.26 -9.08 27.53
CA ASP A 3 2.23 -7.92 28.39
C ASP A 3 1.67 -6.71 27.60
N LYS A 4 0.42 -6.33 27.86
CA LYS A 4 -0.27 -5.19 27.19
C LYS A 4 0.16 -3.84 27.77
N HIS A 5 1.42 -3.72 28.18
CA HIS A 5 1.96 -2.54 28.87
C HIS A 5 3.13 -1.88 28.12
N HIS A 6 3.13 -1.93 26.79
CA HIS A 6 3.70 -0.81 26.06
C HIS A 6 2.66 0.30 26.08
N VAL A 7 2.89 1.30 26.93
CA VAL A 7 2.15 2.56 26.95
C VAL A 7 2.24 3.13 25.55
N VAL A 8 1.19 2.94 24.77
CA VAL A 8 0.95 3.74 23.58
C VAL A 8 0.82 5.15 24.11
N GLU A 9 1.64 6.05 23.59
CA GLU A 9 1.47 7.47 23.85
C GLU A 9 -0.01 7.83 23.68
N SER A 10 -0.59 8.57 24.62
CA SER A 10 -1.99 9.02 24.55
C SER A 10 -2.14 10.00 23.40
N ALA A 11 -2.24 9.48 22.18
CA ALA A 11 -2.26 10.21 20.93
C ALA A 11 -3.38 9.70 20.01
N TRP A 12 -3.75 10.54 19.05
CA TRP A 12 -4.71 10.21 18.00
C TRP A 12 -3.98 9.67 16.77
N PHE A 13 -4.44 8.53 16.25
CA PHE A 13 -3.88 7.89 15.07
C PHE A 13 -4.94 7.77 13.99
N ALA A 14 -4.58 8.11 12.75
CA ALA A 14 -5.39 7.81 11.58
C ALA A 14 -5.40 6.29 11.33
N LEU A 15 -6.58 5.74 11.04
CA LEU A 15 -6.79 4.30 10.85
C LEU A 15 -7.05 3.93 9.39
N CYS A 16 -7.89 4.72 8.72
CA CYS A 16 -8.34 4.49 7.35
C CYS A 16 -8.96 5.77 6.77
N GLY A 17 -9.04 5.83 5.43
CA GLY A 17 -9.82 6.83 4.73
C GLY A 17 -11.32 6.68 5.00
N VAL A 18 -12.06 7.78 4.98
CA VAL A 18 -13.53 7.75 5.14
C VAL A 18 -14.25 7.08 3.96
N ASP A 19 -13.60 7.03 2.81
CA ASP A 19 -13.99 6.35 1.57
C ASP A 19 -13.74 4.84 1.62
N GLU A 20 -12.85 4.36 2.48
CA GLU A 20 -12.71 2.92 2.73
C GLU A 20 -13.91 2.37 3.54
N LEU A 21 -14.78 3.27 4.01
CA LEU A 21 -16.02 2.98 4.72
C LEU A 21 -17.25 3.27 3.85
N ASP A 22 -17.20 2.79 2.61
CA ASP A 22 -18.34 2.74 1.68
C ASP A 22 -19.49 1.87 2.24
N GLU A 23 -20.60 1.78 1.50
CA GLU A 23 -21.83 1.12 1.98
C GLU A 23 -21.55 -0.29 2.54
N ARG A 24 -21.86 -0.46 3.83
CA ARG A 24 -21.71 -1.73 4.57
C ARG A 24 -20.29 -2.28 4.64
N ALA A 25 -19.27 -1.49 4.32
CA ALA A 25 -17.88 -1.87 4.49
C ALA A 25 -17.57 -2.13 5.98
N ILE A 26 -16.77 -3.17 6.23
CA ILE A 26 -16.24 -3.49 7.55
C ILE A 26 -14.72 -3.55 7.41
N TYR A 27 -14.06 -2.51 7.89
CA TYR A 27 -12.63 -2.33 7.72
C TYR A 27 -11.87 -2.92 8.90
N HIS A 28 -10.82 -3.68 8.61
CA HIS A 28 -9.92 -4.26 9.60
C HIS A 28 -8.62 -3.47 9.65
N THR A 29 -8.14 -3.17 10.86
CA THR A 29 -6.84 -2.54 11.06
C THR A 29 -6.26 -2.95 12.41
N GLU A 30 -5.05 -2.52 12.71
CA GLU A 30 -4.36 -2.78 13.97
C GLU A 30 -3.76 -1.49 14.49
N LEU A 31 -3.80 -1.25 15.79
CA LEU A 31 -3.12 -0.12 16.43
C LEU A 31 -2.47 -0.60 17.71
N ALA A 32 -1.15 -0.43 17.80
CA ALA A 32 -0.34 -0.82 18.95
C ALA A 32 -0.65 -2.23 19.52
N GLY A 33 -0.79 -3.21 18.63
CA GLY A 33 -1.09 -4.60 18.97
C GLY A 33 -2.56 -4.91 19.23
N HIS A 34 -3.45 -3.91 19.20
CA HIS A 34 -4.88 -4.11 19.25
C HIS A 34 -5.43 -4.32 17.84
N GLU A 35 -6.13 -5.43 17.60
CA GLU A 35 -6.93 -5.58 16.38
C GLU A 35 -8.20 -4.74 16.50
N LEU A 36 -8.45 -3.90 15.50
CA LEU A 36 -9.57 -2.98 15.46
C LEU A 36 -10.48 -3.27 14.26
N VAL A 37 -11.77 -3.01 14.45
CA VAL A 37 -12.76 -2.99 13.36
C VAL A 37 -13.35 -1.60 13.26
N VAL A 38 -13.32 -1.03 12.06
CA VAL A 38 -13.87 0.28 11.75
C VAL A 38 -15.03 0.09 10.79
N TRP A 39 -16.17 0.70 11.09
CA TRP A 39 -17.37 0.57 10.26
C TRP A 39 -18.29 1.78 10.41
N ARG A 40 -19.10 2.04 9.40
CA ARG A 40 -20.06 3.15 9.37
C ARG A 40 -21.48 2.62 9.37
N ALA A 41 -22.23 2.89 10.43
CA ALA A 41 -23.64 2.54 10.49
C ALA A 41 -24.43 3.26 9.39
N GLU A 42 -25.56 2.68 8.95
CA GLU A 42 -26.44 3.28 7.92
C GLU A 42 -26.96 4.68 8.33
N GLY A 43 -27.01 4.99 9.63
CA GLY A 43 -27.30 6.33 10.16
C GLY A 43 -26.12 7.33 10.10
N GLY A 44 -24.98 6.94 9.51
CA GLY A 44 -23.79 7.77 9.31
C GLY A 44 -22.75 7.72 10.44
N ALA A 45 -23.09 7.17 11.61
CA ALA A 45 -22.20 7.06 12.75
C ALA A 45 -21.00 6.14 12.45
N VAL A 46 -19.78 6.65 12.63
CA VAL A 46 -18.54 5.88 12.49
C VAL A 46 -18.20 5.25 13.83
N ASN A 47 -17.82 3.98 13.81
CA ASN A 47 -17.50 3.18 14.97
C ASN A 47 -16.08 2.62 14.82
N VAL A 48 -15.29 2.68 15.89
CA VAL A 48 -14.00 1.99 16.03
C VAL A 48 -14.11 1.07 17.25
N TRP A 49 -14.06 -0.24 17.03
CA TRP A 49 -14.20 -1.23 18.10
C TRP A 49 -12.99 -2.15 18.16
N GLU A 50 -12.78 -2.81 19.30
CA GLU A 50 -11.94 -3.99 19.34
C GLU A 50 -12.53 -5.04 18.38
N ASN A 51 -11.68 -5.61 17.52
CA ASN A 51 -12.06 -6.62 16.53
C ASN A 51 -12.24 -8.00 17.17
N ARG A 52 -12.99 -8.07 18.28
CA ARG A 52 -13.14 -9.27 19.08
C ARG A 52 -14.56 -9.37 19.62
N CYS A 53 -15.28 -10.40 19.19
CA CYS A 53 -16.61 -10.67 19.72
C CYS A 53 -16.50 -11.10 21.21
N PRO A 54 -17.18 -10.43 22.16
CA PRO A 54 -17.07 -10.73 23.58
C PRO A 54 -17.66 -12.10 23.97
N HIS A 55 -18.35 -12.79 23.06
CA HIS A 55 -18.85 -14.15 23.30
C HIS A 55 -17.73 -15.19 23.27
N ARG A 56 -17.01 -15.32 22.15
CA ARG A 56 -15.96 -16.36 21.95
C ARG A 56 -14.74 -15.87 21.15
N GLY A 57 -14.55 -14.56 21.07
CA GLY A 57 -13.32 -13.97 20.55
C GLY A 57 -13.15 -14.00 19.03
N VAL A 58 -14.16 -14.37 18.26
CA VAL A 58 -14.11 -14.31 16.78
C VAL A 58 -14.07 -12.86 16.31
N ARG A 59 -13.26 -12.58 15.29
CA ARG A 59 -13.13 -11.25 14.69
C ARG A 59 -14.48 -10.75 14.15
N LEU A 60 -14.86 -9.53 14.53
CA LEU A 60 -16.11 -8.89 14.09
C LEU A 60 -16.01 -8.37 12.65
N SER A 61 -14.79 -8.10 12.18
CA SER A 61 -14.48 -7.78 10.77
C SER A 61 -14.86 -8.88 9.78
N LEU A 62 -14.95 -10.13 10.23
CA LEU A 62 -15.45 -11.25 9.40
C LEU A 62 -16.99 -11.37 9.44
N GLY A 63 -17.66 -10.49 10.18
CA GLY A 63 -19.10 -10.50 10.38
C GLY A 63 -19.90 -9.91 9.23
N HIS A 64 -21.14 -9.55 9.52
CA HIS A 64 -22.04 -8.92 8.58
C HIS A 64 -22.53 -7.57 9.11
N HIS A 65 -22.53 -6.57 8.25
CA HIS A 65 -23.08 -5.26 8.53
C HIS A 65 -24.61 -5.31 8.45
N ARG A 66 -25.31 -4.93 9.53
CA ARG A 66 -26.77 -5.01 9.68
C ARG A 66 -27.39 -3.64 9.95
N GLY A 67 -27.02 -2.66 9.12
CA GLY A 67 -27.50 -1.29 9.23
C GLY A 67 -26.87 -0.55 10.41
N ASP A 68 -27.42 -0.73 11.60
CA ASP A 68 -26.97 -0.08 12.84
C ASP A 68 -26.27 -1.03 13.82
N ALA A 69 -25.92 -2.23 13.35
CA ALA A 69 -25.22 -3.25 14.14
C ALA A 69 -24.23 -4.05 13.29
N LEU A 70 -23.20 -4.63 13.93
CA LEU A 70 -22.42 -5.72 13.36
C LEU A 70 -22.90 -7.06 13.92
N GLN A 71 -23.09 -8.02 13.03
CA GLN A 71 -23.40 -9.41 13.36
C GLN A 71 -22.13 -10.26 13.29
N CYS A 72 -21.75 -10.88 14.40
CA CYS A 72 -20.64 -11.82 14.43
C CYS A 72 -20.94 -13.07 13.58
N GLN A 73 -20.01 -13.47 12.71
CA GLN A 73 -20.19 -14.64 11.83
C GLN A 73 -20.40 -15.97 12.57
N TYR A 74 -19.96 -16.07 13.83
CA TYR A 74 -19.91 -17.37 14.50
C TYR A 74 -21.31 -17.84 14.94
N HIS A 75 -21.96 -17.07 15.81
CA HIS A 75 -23.28 -17.41 16.36
C HIS A 75 -24.34 -16.35 16.04
N GLY A 76 -24.00 -15.40 15.16
CA GLY A 76 -24.91 -14.35 14.72
C GLY A 76 -25.28 -13.31 15.79
N TRP A 77 -24.55 -13.24 16.91
CA TRP A 77 -24.74 -12.21 17.93
C TRP A 77 -24.56 -10.83 17.30
N GLN A 78 -25.49 -9.92 17.57
CA GLN A 78 -25.50 -8.58 16.98
C GLN A 78 -25.16 -7.54 18.05
N PHE A 79 -24.21 -6.68 17.72
CA PHE A 79 -23.73 -5.59 18.57
C PHE A 79 -24.04 -4.27 17.89
N GLY A 80 -24.68 -3.36 18.62
CA GLY A 80 -25.16 -2.09 18.07
C GLY A 80 -24.13 -0.99 18.01
N THR A 81 -24.29 -0.06 17.06
CA THR A 81 -23.55 1.20 16.94
C THR A 81 -23.55 2.01 18.25
N GLY A 82 -22.50 2.79 18.45
CA GLY A 82 -22.29 3.60 19.65
C GLY A 82 -21.68 2.77 20.77
N SER A 83 -22.49 2.31 21.73
CA SER A 83 -22.01 1.61 22.94
C SER A 83 -21.43 0.21 22.70
N GLY A 84 -21.58 -0.37 21.51
CA GLY A 84 -21.16 -1.74 21.24
C GLY A 84 -22.00 -2.82 21.96
N ALA A 85 -23.11 -2.44 22.61
CA ALA A 85 -23.94 -3.36 23.39
C ALA A 85 -24.54 -4.48 22.53
N CYS A 86 -24.58 -5.70 23.07
CA CYS A 86 -25.30 -6.81 22.47
C CYS A 86 -26.80 -6.49 22.41
N ARG A 87 -27.39 -6.58 21.23
CA ARG A 87 -28.80 -6.28 20.97
C ARG A 87 -29.62 -7.50 20.60
N PHE A 88 -28.97 -8.55 20.09
CA PHE A 88 -29.68 -9.74 19.64
C PHE A 88 -28.81 -10.99 19.68
N VAL A 89 -29.38 -12.07 20.20
CA VAL A 89 -28.78 -13.40 20.24
C VAL A 89 -29.70 -14.37 19.49
N PRO A 90 -29.34 -14.81 18.26
CA PRO A 90 -30.25 -15.61 17.43
C PRO A 90 -30.71 -16.92 18.06
N ALA A 91 -29.89 -17.55 18.90
CA ALA A 91 -30.25 -18.79 19.60
C ALA A 91 -31.35 -18.58 20.68
N HIS A 92 -31.53 -17.34 21.14
CA HIS A 92 -32.50 -16.98 22.18
C HIS A 92 -33.25 -15.71 21.77
N PRO A 93 -34.04 -15.73 20.67
CA PRO A 93 -34.56 -14.53 20.05
C PRO A 93 -35.63 -13.80 20.89
N GLN A 94 -36.22 -14.48 21.88
CA GLN A 94 -37.23 -13.93 22.79
C GLN A 94 -36.65 -13.54 24.16
N ALA A 95 -35.39 -13.90 24.43
CA ALA A 95 -34.74 -13.55 25.69
C ALA A 95 -34.16 -12.14 25.61
N PRO A 96 -34.08 -11.41 26.74
CA PRO A 96 -33.32 -10.17 26.78
C PRO A 96 -31.85 -10.46 26.42
N PRO A 97 -31.21 -9.61 25.59
CA PRO A 97 -29.80 -9.75 25.30
C PRO A 97 -28.94 -9.67 26.58
N PRO A 98 -27.83 -10.41 26.65
CA PRO A 98 -26.91 -10.31 27.78
C PRO A 98 -26.34 -8.89 27.87
N ALA A 99 -26.11 -8.42 29.09
CA ALA A 99 -25.47 -7.13 29.38
C ALA A 99 -23.96 -7.19 29.10
N VAL A 100 -23.61 -7.39 27.85
CA VAL A 100 -22.24 -7.43 27.34
C VAL A 100 -22.11 -6.50 26.14
N ALA A 101 -20.97 -5.84 26.01
CA ALA A 101 -20.68 -4.94 24.91
C ALA A 101 -19.30 -5.27 24.30
N VAL A 102 -19.15 -4.93 23.03
CA VAL A 102 -17.83 -4.87 22.40
C VAL A 102 -17.08 -3.67 23.00
N GLN A 103 -15.78 -3.81 23.24
CA GLN A 103 -14.94 -2.68 23.62
C GLN A 103 -14.92 -1.67 22.47
N THR A 104 -15.26 -0.42 22.76
CA THR A 104 -15.30 0.67 21.79
C THR A 104 -14.20 1.68 22.06
N TRP A 105 -13.72 2.34 21.02
CA TRP A 105 -12.71 3.38 21.10
C TRP A 105 -13.25 4.73 20.62
N PRO A 106 -12.72 5.86 21.15
CA PRO A 106 -13.08 7.19 20.70
C PRO A 106 -12.87 7.39 19.20
N VAL A 107 -13.77 8.13 18.56
CA VAL A 107 -13.74 8.35 17.11
C VAL A 107 -13.70 9.84 16.81
N GLN A 108 -12.79 10.23 15.93
CA GLN A 108 -12.81 11.55 15.29
C GLN A 108 -12.69 11.40 13.78
N VAL A 109 -13.53 12.10 13.04
CA VAL A 109 -13.45 12.15 11.57
C VAL A 109 -12.89 13.50 11.17
N ARG A 110 -11.66 13.52 10.64
CA ARG A 110 -10.95 14.76 10.27
C ARG A 110 -9.97 14.49 9.13
N TYR A 111 -9.77 15.49 8.28
CA TYR A 111 -8.84 15.43 7.14
C TYR A 111 -9.11 14.28 6.15
N GLY A 112 -10.35 13.77 6.09
CA GLY A 112 -10.71 12.62 5.27
C GLY A 112 -10.32 11.25 5.84
N PHE A 113 -9.93 11.18 7.11
CA PHE A 113 -9.59 9.96 7.84
C PHE A 113 -10.49 9.74 9.05
N VAL A 114 -10.60 8.47 9.45
CA VAL A 114 -11.10 8.05 10.77
C VAL A 114 -9.91 7.94 11.71
N TRP A 115 -10.01 8.61 12.86
CA TRP A 115 -8.99 8.67 13.89
C TRP A 115 -9.50 8.01 15.18
N THR A 116 -8.59 7.38 15.92
CA THR A 116 -8.85 6.84 17.27
C THR A 116 -7.68 7.13 18.21
N CYS A 117 -7.93 7.06 19.50
CA CYS A 117 -6.91 6.92 20.54
C CYS A 117 -7.24 5.68 21.40
N LEU A 118 -6.22 4.98 21.90
CA LEU A 118 -6.41 3.81 22.76
C LEU A 118 -6.47 4.18 24.24
N THR A 119 -7.36 5.13 24.57
CA THR A 119 -7.56 5.58 25.96
C THR A 119 -8.96 5.23 26.46
N LEU A 120 -9.09 5.12 27.78
CA LEU A 120 -10.39 4.90 28.41
C LEU A 120 -11.23 6.19 28.39
N PRO A 121 -12.57 6.08 28.43
CA PRO A 121 -13.45 7.25 28.52
C PRO A 121 -13.08 8.15 29.70
N GLY A 122 -12.86 9.45 29.44
CA GLY A 122 -12.49 10.45 30.45
C GLY A 122 -11.02 10.89 30.43
N GLU A 123 -10.16 10.14 29.74
CA GLU A 123 -8.73 10.45 29.56
C GLU A 123 -8.41 10.73 28.08
N LEU A 124 -9.33 11.41 27.39
CA LEU A 124 -9.18 11.72 25.97
C LEU A 124 -8.06 12.76 25.80
N PRO A 125 -6.96 12.42 25.10
CA PRO A 125 -5.97 13.41 24.75
C PRO A 125 -6.58 14.45 23.79
N PRO A 126 -6.13 15.72 23.83
CA PRO A 126 -6.52 16.68 22.82
C PRO A 126 -6.06 16.18 21.44
N PHE A 127 -6.88 16.42 20.42
CA PHE A 127 -6.46 16.18 19.04
C PHE A 127 -5.47 17.26 18.62
N THR A 128 -4.22 16.89 18.32
CA THR A 128 -3.21 17.80 17.77
C THR A 128 -3.55 18.15 16.32
N PRO A 129 -3.84 19.42 15.99
CA PRO A 129 -4.08 19.84 14.61
C PRO A 129 -2.85 19.62 13.73
N ILE A 130 -3.08 19.32 12.45
CA ILE A 130 -2.05 19.31 11.41
C ILE A 130 -2.40 20.45 10.46
N GLU A 131 -1.74 21.60 10.62
CA GLU A 131 -2.07 22.85 9.93
C GLU A 131 -2.04 22.69 8.40
N GLU A 132 -1.13 21.86 7.89
CA GLU A 132 -0.97 21.63 6.45
C GLU A 132 -2.13 20.83 5.83
N LEU A 133 -2.90 20.12 6.66
CA LEU A 133 -4.13 19.43 6.26
C LEU A 133 -5.38 20.27 6.54
N GLU A 134 -5.23 21.39 7.25
CA GLU A 134 -6.27 22.40 7.38
C GLU A 134 -6.25 23.27 6.13
N ASN A 135 -7.34 23.24 5.36
CA ASN A 135 -7.42 23.99 4.11
C ASN A 135 -7.08 25.48 4.32
N GLU A 136 -5.91 25.92 3.83
CA GLU A 136 -5.73 27.28 3.35
C GLU A 136 -6.52 27.47 2.05
N ALA A 137 -7.84 27.51 2.15
CA ALA A 137 -8.63 28.16 1.12
C ALA A 137 -8.32 29.66 1.24
N SER A 138 -7.27 30.12 0.54
CA SER A 138 -7.10 31.54 0.27
C SER A 138 -8.42 32.08 -0.29
N PRO A 139 -8.98 33.18 0.25
CA PRO A 139 -10.26 33.69 -0.20
C PRO A 139 -10.20 33.99 -1.72
N GLY A 140 -10.91 33.19 -2.52
CA GLY A 140 -11.03 33.39 -3.97
C GLY A 140 -10.31 32.37 -4.88
N ALA A 141 -9.53 31.42 -4.35
CA ALA A 141 -9.00 30.30 -5.14
C ALA A 141 -9.92 29.07 -5.02
N ALA A 142 -10.10 28.32 -6.12
CA ALA A 142 -10.74 27.01 -6.03
C ALA A 142 -9.87 26.11 -5.12
N PRO A 143 -10.44 25.43 -4.11
CA PRO A 143 -9.64 24.63 -3.19
C PRO A 143 -8.97 23.51 -3.98
N ALA A 144 -7.64 23.50 -3.99
CA ALA A 144 -6.88 22.39 -4.54
C ALA A 144 -7.27 21.13 -3.75
N GLN A 145 -7.88 20.15 -4.43
CA GLN A 145 -8.36 18.96 -3.73
C GLN A 145 -7.16 18.06 -3.40
N PRO A 146 -6.94 17.71 -2.13
CA PRO A 146 -5.88 16.78 -1.75
C PRO A 146 -6.06 15.43 -2.45
N VAL A 147 -4.94 14.77 -2.72
CA VAL A 147 -4.90 13.43 -3.30
C VAL A 147 -4.54 12.45 -2.21
N ARG A 148 -5.54 11.75 -1.67
CA ARG A 148 -5.31 10.65 -0.72
C ARG A 148 -4.60 9.51 -1.43
N LEU A 149 -3.45 9.13 -0.89
CA LEU A 149 -2.64 8.02 -1.35
C LEU A 149 -3.18 6.71 -0.76
N ARG A 150 -2.90 5.59 -1.42
CA ARG A 150 -3.22 4.27 -0.88
C ARG A 150 -2.37 4.01 0.36
N ALA A 151 -3.00 3.51 1.42
CA ALA A 151 -2.27 3.08 2.61
C ALA A 151 -1.36 1.89 2.30
N VAL A 152 -0.16 1.89 2.87
CA VAL A 152 0.82 0.80 2.72
C VAL A 152 1.12 0.18 4.07
N ALA A 153 1.04 -1.15 4.14
CA ALA A 153 1.55 -1.90 5.27
C ALA A 153 3.04 -2.17 5.05
N ILE A 154 3.85 -1.90 6.07
CA ILE A 154 5.29 -2.10 6.06
C ILE A 154 5.66 -2.97 7.26
N ASP A 155 6.33 -4.09 7.02
CA ASP A 155 6.86 -4.95 8.09
C ASP A 155 8.17 -4.37 8.66
N ALA A 156 8.05 -3.18 9.24
CA ALA A 156 9.07 -2.49 10.02
C ALA A 156 8.42 -1.70 11.18
N ALA A 157 9.21 -1.41 12.22
CA ALA A 157 8.76 -0.59 13.36
C ALA A 157 8.46 0.86 12.95
N SER A 158 7.51 1.50 13.65
CA SER A 158 7.04 2.86 13.31
C SER A 158 8.14 3.90 13.33
N ASP A 159 9.05 3.84 14.30
CA ASP A 159 10.17 4.78 14.41
C ASP A 159 11.13 4.63 13.23
N THR A 160 11.35 3.40 12.77
CA THR A 160 12.16 3.11 11.57
C THR A 160 11.50 3.68 10.32
N VAL A 161 10.18 3.49 10.17
CA VAL A 161 9.42 4.08 9.06
C VAL A 161 9.46 5.60 9.10
N GLN A 162 9.20 6.22 10.25
CA GLN A 162 9.21 7.67 10.43
C GLN A 162 10.59 8.26 10.12
N HIS A 163 11.67 7.60 10.56
CA HIS A 163 13.03 8.04 10.27
C HIS A 163 13.36 7.93 8.77
N ALA A 164 12.91 6.87 8.10
CA ALA A 164 13.14 6.68 6.66
C ALA A 164 12.40 7.71 5.79
N LEU A 165 11.32 8.31 6.29
CA LEU A 165 10.62 9.39 5.58
C LEU A 165 11.48 10.65 5.42
N ALA A 166 12.54 10.84 6.22
CA ALA A 166 13.48 11.96 6.05
C ALA A 166 14.17 11.95 4.68
N ASP A 167 14.36 10.75 4.11
CA ASP A 167 14.98 10.53 2.81
C ASP A 167 13.94 10.37 1.69
N TYR A 168 12.66 10.54 1.98
CA TYR A 168 11.62 10.46 0.97
C TYR A 168 11.77 11.62 -0.02
N ARG A 169 11.73 11.28 -1.30
CA ARG A 169 11.83 12.21 -2.42
C ARG A 169 10.77 11.84 -3.45
N PHE A 170 10.20 12.84 -4.10
CA PHE A 170 9.21 12.65 -5.16
C PHE A 170 9.33 13.74 -6.21
N ASP A 171 8.87 13.45 -7.42
CA ASP A 171 8.61 14.39 -8.51
C ASP A 171 7.64 13.73 -9.49
N TYR A 172 6.44 14.29 -9.59
CA TYR A 172 5.39 13.77 -10.47
C TYR A 172 5.23 14.58 -11.77
N THR A 173 6.04 15.63 -11.96
CA THR A 173 6.03 16.48 -13.16
C THR A 173 6.85 15.87 -14.30
N GLY A 174 7.87 15.07 -13.96
CA GLY A 174 8.57 14.21 -14.90
C GLY A 174 7.80 12.91 -15.18
N PHE A 175 7.72 12.50 -16.45
CA PHE A 175 7.32 11.13 -16.83
C PHE A 175 8.43 10.10 -16.54
N ASP A 176 9.56 10.57 -15.99
CA ASP A 176 10.69 9.76 -15.56
C ASP A 176 10.56 9.46 -14.07
N ALA A 177 10.28 8.20 -13.74
CA ALA A 177 10.16 7.72 -12.36
C ALA A 177 11.47 7.81 -11.55
N TRP A 178 12.59 8.16 -12.20
CA TRP A 178 13.92 8.26 -11.59
C TRP A 178 14.34 9.70 -11.31
N GLN A 179 13.64 10.69 -11.87
CA GLN A 179 13.89 12.08 -11.54
C GLN A 179 13.17 12.40 -10.23
N THR A 180 13.90 12.97 -9.28
CA THR A 180 13.32 13.44 -8.02
C THR A 180 13.81 14.85 -7.76
N SER A 181 12.89 15.74 -7.36
CA SER A 181 13.27 17.04 -6.81
C SER A 181 13.93 16.86 -5.45
N ASP A 182 14.81 17.79 -5.08
CA ASP A 182 15.25 17.91 -3.70
C ASP A 182 14.03 18.16 -2.82
N CYS A 183 13.92 17.45 -1.70
CA CYS A 183 12.83 17.62 -0.74
C CYS A 183 13.38 17.75 0.66
N VAL A 184 12.62 18.39 1.54
CA VAL A 184 12.88 18.46 2.97
C VAL A 184 11.71 17.84 3.73
N ALA A 185 12.02 17.09 4.78
CA ALA A 185 11.02 16.48 5.64
C ALA A 185 10.94 17.22 6.99
N PHE A 186 9.72 17.38 7.50
CA PHE A 186 9.41 18.02 8.76
C PHE A 186 8.44 17.14 9.54
N GLU A 187 8.66 16.99 10.84
CA GLU A 187 7.63 16.45 11.74
C GLU A 187 6.65 17.59 12.06
N VAL A 188 5.40 17.44 11.61
CA VAL A 188 4.37 18.47 11.72
C VAL A 188 3.41 18.21 12.89
N ALA A 189 3.34 16.95 13.33
CA ALA A 189 2.68 16.52 14.56
C ALA A 189 3.24 15.14 14.96
N PRO A 190 2.99 14.66 16.19
CA PRO A 190 3.37 13.30 16.58
C PRO A 190 2.86 12.28 15.56
N HIS A 191 3.77 11.45 15.06
CA HIS A 191 3.49 10.44 14.02
C HIS A 191 2.97 11.02 12.69
N ALA A 192 3.23 12.29 12.40
CA ALA A 192 2.91 12.93 11.13
C ALA A 192 4.16 13.62 10.55
N VAL A 193 4.56 13.19 9.36
CA VAL A 193 5.73 13.73 8.64
C VAL A 193 5.27 14.37 7.33
N MET A 194 5.56 15.65 7.16
CA MET A 194 5.42 16.32 5.87
C MET A 194 6.75 16.24 5.11
N ILE A 195 6.67 16.00 3.80
CA ILE A 195 7.78 16.21 2.87
C ILE A 195 7.37 17.27 1.85
N GLU A 196 8.20 18.28 1.67
CA GLU A 196 8.01 19.41 0.77
C GLU A 196 9.09 19.43 -0.31
N GLN A 197 8.70 19.62 -1.57
CA GLN A 197 9.63 19.83 -2.67
C GLN A 197 10.26 21.22 -2.60
N LEU A 198 11.58 21.30 -2.80
CA LEU A 198 12.33 22.54 -2.89
C LEU A 198 12.32 23.12 -4.30
N ASP A 199 11.13 23.28 -4.88
CA ASP A 199 10.93 23.90 -6.19
C ASP A 199 9.83 24.97 -6.15
N GLU A 200 9.63 25.68 -7.27
CA GLU A 200 8.61 26.74 -7.36
C GLU A 200 7.17 26.21 -7.27
N ALA A 201 6.96 24.89 -7.38
CA ALA A 201 5.65 24.28 -7.44
C ALA A 201 5.08 23.94 -6.04
N ALA A 202 5.93 23.99 -5.00
CA ALA A 202 5.56 23.88 -3.58
C ALA A 202 4.65 22.67 -3.27
N HIS A 203 4.89 21.55 -3.95
CA HIS A 203 4.14 20.33 -3.68
C HIS A 203 4.60 19.70 -2.38
N ARG A 204 3.64 19.17 -1.65
CA ARG A 204 3.84 18.59 -0.34
C ARG A 204 3.16 17.24 -0.28
N VAL A 205 3.67 16.36 0.58
CA VAL A 205 2.98 15.13 0.96
C VAL A 205 3.05 15.00 2.48
N VAL A 206 1.91 14.74 3.11
CA VAL A 206 1.84 14.45 4.55
C VAL A 206 1.62 12.95 4.71
N PHE A 207 2.48 12.31 5.49
CA PHE A 207 2.37 10.92 5.89
C PHE A 207 1.95 10.81 7.35
N LEU A 208 0.98 9.95 7.62
CA LEU A 208 0.50 9.62 8.96
C LEU A 208 0.94 8.20 9.28
N VAL A 209 1.77 8.06 10.31
CA VAL A 209 2.41 6.81 10.72
C VAL A 209 1.54 6.14 11.78
N GLN A 210 0.96 4.99 11.44
CA GLN A 210 0.13 4.21 12.36
C GLN A 210 0.91 2.98 12.83
N PRO A 211 1.38 2.93 14.10
CA PRO A 211 2.03 1.74 14.65
C PRO A 211 0.99 0.60 14.75
N ALA A 212 1.14 -0.45 13.96
CA ALA A 212 0.15 -1.52 13.89
C ALA A 212 0.34 -2.54 15.02
N ARG A 213 1.50 -3.17 15.05
CA ARG A 213 2.00 -4.09 16.09
C ARG A 213 3.53 -4.06 16.05
N GLU A 214 4.19 -4.77 16.96
CA GLU A 214 5.64 -4.86 16.94
C GLU A 214 6.15 -5.30 15.54
N GLY A 215 7.06 -4.52 14.98
CA GLY A 215 7.63 -4.76 13.64
C GLY A 215 6.67 -4.53 12.47
N ARG A 216 5.51 -3.88 12.67
CA ARG A 216 4.56 -3.59 11.59
C ARG A 216 3.95 -2.20 11.72
N THR A 217 3.86 -1.50 10.60
CA THR A 217 3.36 -0.13 10.51
C THR A 217 2.41 0.01 9.32
N TYR A 218 1.31 0.75 9.50
CA TYR A 218 0.52 1.26 8.38
C TYR A 218 0.92 2.71 8.11
N LEU A 219 1.15 3.05 6.85
CA LEU A 219 1.52 4.39 6.42
C LEU A 219 0.41 4.94 5.53
N HIS A 220 -0.24 6.00 5.99
CA HIS A 220 -1.25 6.75 5.24
C HIS A 220 -0.62 7.98 4.63
N GLY A 221 -1.06 8.39 3.44
CA GLY A 221 -0.47 9.54 2.75
C GLY A 221 -1.49 10.47 2.10
N ILE A 222 -1.18 11.76 2.08
CA ILE A 222 -1.99 12.80 1.45
C ILE A 222 -1.06 13.72 0.68
N ALA A 223 -1.16 13.72 -0.65
CA ALA A 223 -0.44 14.68 -1.47
C ALA A 223 -1.24 15.99 -1.58
N LEU A 224 -0.52 17.11 -1.47
CA LEU A 224 -1.01 18.49 -1.42
C LEU A 224 -0.30 19.31 -2.51
N GLY A 225 -1.07 20.08 -3.27
CA GLY A 225 -0.55 20.86 -4.39
C GLY A 225 -1.66 21.24 -5.37
N PRO A 226 -1.40 22.18 -6.30
CA PRO A 226 -2.36 22.63 -7.31
C PRO A 226 -2.51 21.59 -8.44
N PHE A 227 -2.91 20.37 -8.10
CA PHE A 227 -3.04 19.28 -9.07
C PHE A 227 -4.20 19.55 -10.03
N ALA A 228 -3.91 19.62 -11.33
CA ALA A 228 -4.95 19.55 -12.34
C ALA A 228 -5.62 18.17 -12.33
N ALA A 229 -6.89 18.09 -12.75
CA ALA A 229 -7.66 16.83 -12.70
C ALA A 229 -6.99 15.67 -13.46
N ASN A 230 -6.29 15.97 -14.56
CA ASN A 230 -5.53 15.01 -15.35
C ASN A 230 -4.21 14.55 -14.68
N GLN A 231 -3.69 15.29 -13.70
CA GLN A 231 -2.45 14.96 -12.99
C GLN A 231 -2.68 14.05 -11.78
N ARG A 232 -3.91 13.98 -11.24
CA ARG A 232 -4.24 13.16 -10.06
C ARG A 232 -3.75 11.72 -10.17
N LEU A 233 -3.90 11.12 -11.34
CA LEU A 233 -3.50 9.73 -11.59
C LEU A 233 -1.97 9.56 -11.66
N ALA A 234 -1.24 10.56 -12.16
CA ALA A 234 0.22 10.56 -12.17
C ALA A 234 0.77 10.66 -10.74
N VAL A 235 0.20 11.54 -9.91
CA VAL A 235 0.53 11.67 -8.48
C VAL A 235 0.33 10.33 -7.76
N LEU A 236 -0.83 9.70 -7.91
CA LEU A 236 -1.13 8.41 -7.29
C LEU A 236 -0.13 7.32 -7.71
N ARG A 237 0.20 7.21 -9.01
CA ARG A 237 1.16 6.22 -9.51
C ARG A 237 2.56 6.45 -8.97
N HIS A 238 3.03 7.69 -9.03
CA HIS A 238 4.37 8.04 -8.60
C HIS A 238 4.56 7.73 -7.11
N HIS A 239 3.66 8.22 -6.25
CA HIS A 239 3.73 7.92 -4.82
C HIS A 239 3.57 6.42 -4.53
N GLN A 240 2.72 5.69 -5.26
CA GLN A 240 2.61 4.25 -5.08
C GLN A 240 3.93 3.52 -5.37
N GLN A 241 4.62 3.90 -6.46
CA GLN A 241 5.93 3.33 -6.80
C GLN A 241 6.98 3.65 -5.71
N ARG A 242 7.05 4.92 -5.26
CA ARG A 242 7.98 5.35 -4.21
C ARG A 242 7.72 4.67 -2.87
N LEU A 243 6.45 4.51 -2.48
CA LEU A 243 6.06 3.83 -1.24
C LEU A 243 6.34 2.33 -1.29
N ASN A 244 6.18 1.68 -2.44
CA ASN A 244 6.59 0.28 -2.62
C ASN A 244 8.12 0.15 -2.45
N ALA A 245 8.90 1.03 -3.07
CA ALA A 245 10.36 1.01 -2.94
C ALA A 245 10.81 1.24 -1.49
N LEU A 246 10.16 2.16 -0.77
CA LEU A 246 10.38 2.39 0.65
C LEU A 246 10.10 1.13 1.46
N ARG A 247 8.93 0.51 1.27
CA ARG A 247 8.55 -0.73 1.96
C ARG A 247 9.60 -1.82 1.73
N ASP A 248 9.93 -2.09 0.47
CA ASP A 248 10.84 -3.18 0.10
C ASP A 248 12.23 -2.98 0.72
N ALA A 249 12.72 -1.73 0.77
CA ALA A 249 14.00 -1.40 1.41
C ALA A 249 13.97 -1.64 2.93
N LEU A 250 12.91 -1.21 3.61
CA LEU A 250 12.77 -1.38 5.06
C LEU A 250 12.60 -2.84 5.47
N GLU A 251 11.78 -3.60 4.74
CA GLU A 251 11.55 -5.02 5.04
C GLU A 251 12.81 -5.86 4.80
N GLN A 252 13.61 -5.54 3.77
CA GLN A 252 14.92 -6.17 3.56
C GLN A 252 15.89 -5.87 4.71
N GLN A 253 15.91 -4.63 5.21
CA GLN A 253 16.75 -4.24 6.34
C GLN A 253 16.32 -4.96 7.62
N SER A 254 15.03 -5.01 7.93
CA SER A 254 14.49 -5.73 9.09
C SER A 254 14.81 -7.22 9.03
N ALA A 255 14.61 -7.88 7.88
CA ALA A 255 14.96 -9.29 7.70
C ALA A 255 16.46 -9.56 7.84
N TYR A 256 17.32 -8.62 7.42
CA TYR A 256 18.76 -8.72 7.65
C TYR A 256 19.13 -8.63 9.13
N GLN A 257 18.56 -7.66 9.85
CA GLN A 257 18.79 -7.48 11.29
C GLN A 257 18.34 -8.70 12.10
N GLU A 258 17.20 -9.30 11.77
CA GLU A 258 16.72 -10.53 12.40
C GLU A 258 17.70 -11.71 12.22
N ARG A 259 18.26 -11.87 11.02
CA ARG A 259 19.28 -12.91 10.74
C ARG A 259 20.56 -12.69 11.55
N VAL A 260 21.03 -11.44 11.65
CA VAL A 260 22.20 -11.09 12.45
C VAL A 260 21.95 -11.39 13.94
N ASN A 261 20.80 -10.98 14.47
CA ASN A 261 20.43 -11.19 15.87
C ASN A 261 20.32 -12.68 16.24
N ARG A 262 19.92 -13.52 15.29
CA ARG A 262 19.85 -14.98 15.46
C ARG A 262 21.22 -15.68 15.43
N HIS A 263 22.32 -14.95 15.27
CA HIS A 263 23.68 -15.49 15.20
C HIS A 263 23.91 -16.49 14.04
N ASP A 264 23.07 -16.47 13.01
CA ASP A 264 23.20 -17.28 11.78
C ASP A 264 24.28 -16.67 10.84
N ILE A 265 25.47 -16.36 11.38
CA ILE A 265 26.57 -15.66 10.68
C ILE A 265 27.39 -16.62 9.80
N ALA A 266 27.31 -17.93 10.06
CA ALA A 266 28.18 -18.94 9.46
C ALA A 266 27.88 -19.27 7.99
N ASP A 267 26.76 -18.81 7.43
CA ASP A 267 26.30 -19.18 6.07
C ASP A 267 26.12 -17.97 5.13
N MET A 268 26.76 -16.82 5.43
CA MET A 268 26.69 -15.64 4.56
C MET A 268 27.55 -15.82 3.29
N PRO A 269 27.00 -15.70 2.07
CA PRO A 269 27.79 -15.33 0.91
C PRO A 269 28.40 -13.96 1.20
N GLN A 270 29.72 -13.83 1.05
CA GLN A 270 30.36 -12.52 1.15
C GLN A 270 29.76 -11.60 0.09
N PRO A 271 29.16 -10.45 0.47
CA PRO A 271 28.69 -9.48 -0.50
C PRO A 271 29.89 -9.00 -1.31
N ASP A 272 29.79 -9.21 -2.61
CA ASP A 272 30.60 -8.60 -3.64
C ASP A 272 30.64 -7.08 -3.43
N ALA A 273 31.84 -6.52 -3.52
CA ALA A 273 32.31 -5.27 -2.91
C ALA A 273 31.65 -3.96 -3.43
N TRP A 274 30.43 -4.01 -3.96
CA TRP A 274 29.61 -2.86 -4.36
C TRP A 274 28.32 -2.65 -3.55
N SER A 275 28.04 -3.48 -2.54
CA SER A 275 26.75 -3.48 -1.82
C SER A 275 26.80 -3.00 -0.36
N LEU A 276 27.93 -2.49 0.11
CA LEU A 276 28.04 -1.90 1.46
C LEU A 276 28.25 -0.38 1.38
N VAL A 277 27.14 0.36 1.24
CA VAL A 277 27.06 1.67 1.88
C VAL A 277 27.16 1.40 3.38
N ARG A 278 28.25 1.83 3.99
CA ARG A 278 28.51 1.62 5.42
C ARG A 278 27.41 2.28 6.24
N SER A 279 26.47 1.48 6.75
CA SER A 279 25.55 1.90 7.80
C SER A 279 26.27 1.84 9.15
N THR A 280 26.65 3.01 9.66
CA THR A 280 26.99 3.19 11.07
C THR A 280 25.66 3.29 11.84
N PRO A 281 25.53 2.75 13.07
CA PRO A 281 24.31 2.93 13.87
C PRO A 281 23.98 4.42 14.02
N GLY A 282 22.78 4.84 13.59
CA GLY A 282 22.33 6.23 13.64
C GLY A 282 22.45 7.05 12.34
N GLN A 283 22.56 6.42 11.16
CA GLN A 283 22.42 7.11 9.87
C GLN A 283 21.15 6.69 9.10
N PRO A 284 20.52 7.63 8.36
CA PRO A 284 19.23 7.41 7.71
C PRO A 284 19.36 6.50 6.47
N ALA A 285 18.24 5.87 6.10
CA ALA A 285 18.18 4.89 5.03
C ALA A 285 18.25 5.59 3.66
N VAL A 286 19.44 5.62 3.06
CA VAL A 286 19.67 6.20 1.73
C VAL A 286 18.81 5.49 0.66
N LEU A 287 17.61 6.05 0.42
CA LEU A 287 16.62 5.62 -0.58
C LEU A 287 17.06 5.83 -2.03
N GLN A 288 18.25 6.38 -2.26
CA GLN A 288 18.67 6.85 -3.57
C GLN A 288 19.32 5.79 -4.48
N GLN A 289 19.64 4.57 -4.00
CA GLN A 289 20.44 3.63 -4.82
C GLN A 289 19.98 2.17 -4.86
N SER A 290 18.92 1.78 -4.16
CA SER A 290 18.38 0.41 -4.22
C SER A 290 17.50 0.13 -5.42
N VAL A 291 17.36 1.09 -6.34
CA VAL A 291 16.81 0.82 -7.65
C VAL A 291 17.95 0.41 -8.57
N SER A 292 18.01 -0.89 -8.85
CA SER A 292 19.05 -1.50 -9.67
C SER A 292 19.24 -0.75 -10.98
N LYS A 293 20.43 -0.17 -11.19
CA LYS A 293 20.98 -0.05 -12.54
C LYS A 293 20.94 -1.44 -13.18
N PRO A 294 20.66 -1.57 -14.49
CA PRO A 294 20.80 -2.85 -15.17
C PRO A 294 22.22 -3.38 -14.94
N VAL A 295 22.32 -4.66 -14.59
CA VAL A 295 23.58 -5.39 -14.54
C VAL A 295 24.22 -5.23 -15.92
N SER A 296 25.26 -4.41 -15.98
CA SER A 296 26.13 -4.34 -17.14
C SER A 296 26.76 -5.72 -17.29
N VAL A 297 26.32 -6.43 -18.32
CA VAL A 297 26.98 -7.65 -18.80
C VAL A 297 28.43 -7.27 -19.08
N LEU A 298 29.35 -7.95 -18.40
CA LEU A 298 30.77 -7.93 -18.71
C LEU A 298 30.95 -8.43 -20.15
N SER A 299 31.09 -7.50 -21.08
CA SER A 299 31.66 -7.76 -22.41
C SER A 299 33.09 -7.26 -22.39
N SER A 300 34.03 -8.19 -22.30
CA SER A 300 35.40 -7.98 -22.73
C SER A 300 35.43 -7.84 -24.26
N GLY A 301 35.89 -6.71 -24.78
CA GLY A 301 36.21 -6.59 -26.21
C GLY A 301 36.15 -5.16 -26.74
N SER A 302 37.33 -4.61 -27.03
CA SER A 302 37.58 -3.25 -27.48
C SER A 302 36.83 -2.83 -28.76
N GLY A 303 36.31 -1.61 -28.78
CA GLY A 303 35.89 -0.96 -30.02
C GLY A 303 35.25 0.41 -29.73
N THR A 304 36.00 1.46 -30.04
CA THR A 304 35.60 2.87 -30.01
C THR A 304 34.23 3.12 -30.64
N ALA A 305 33.28 3.71 -29.89
CA ALA A 305 32.08 4.31 -30.46
C ALA A 305 31.60 5.51 -29.61
N VAL A 306 31.31 6.58 -30.33
CA VAL A 306 30.71 7.83 -29.89
C VAL A 306 29.29 7.56 -29.38
N TYR A 307 28.93 8.07 -28.20
CA TYR A 307 27.57 7.97 -27.67
C TYR A 307 26.66 9.01 -28.34
N SER A 308 25.72 8.53 -29.14
CA SER A 308 24.45 9.20 -29.46
C SER A 308 23.32 8.22 -29.14
N GLY A 309 22.21 8.71 -28.57
CA GLY A 309 21.18 7.91 -27.89
C GLY A 309 20.35 6.93 -28.72
N GLU A 310 19.38 6.34 -27.99
CA GLU A 310 18.28 5.45 -28.43
C GLU A 310 18.62 3.98 -28.74
N HIS A 311 18.15 3.06 -27.88
CA HIS A 311 17.76 1.71 -28.30
C HIS A 311 16.55 1.22 -27.48
N HIS A 312 15.35 1.48 -28.00
CA HIS A 312 14.22 0.56 -27.85
C HIS A 312 14.59 -0.74 -28.57
N GLU A 313 14.59 -1.89 -27.89
CA GLU A 313 14.30 -3.13 -28.62
C GLU A 313 12.85 -3.01 -29.10
N ALA A 314 12.68 -2.83 -30.42
CA ALA A 314 11.37 -2.63 -31.00
C ALA A 314 10.45 -3.82 -30.65
N ASN A 315 9.26 -3.55 -30.12
CA ASN A 315 8.26 -4.58 -29.88
C ASN A 315 8.03 -5.36 -31.18
N ARG A 316 8.23 -6.67 -31.15
CA ARG A 316 7.97 -7.56 -32.29
C ARG A 316 6.61 -8.21 -32.17
N ALA A 317 6.01 -8.54 -33.32
CA ALA A 317 4.80 -9.36 -33.35
C ALA A 317 5.12 -10.79 -32.90
N PHE A 318 4.15 -11.45 -32.26
CA PHE A 318 4.27 -12.83 -31.80
C PHE A 318 2.91 -13.52 -31.75
N THR A 319 2.92 -14.83 -31.56
CA THR A 319 1.71 -15.66 -31.54
C THR A 319 1.39 -16.12 -30.11
N VAL A 320 0.11 -16.13 -29.75
CA VAL A 320 -0.38 -16.63 -28.46
C VAL A 320 -1.33 -17.80 -28.70
N HIS A 321 -1.01 -18.97 -28.17
CA HIS A 321 -1.89 -20.14 -28.14
C HIS A 321 -2.65 -20.19 -26.81
N LEU A 322 -3.96 -20.39 -26.88
CA LEU A 322 -4.85 -20.48 -25.72
C LEU A 322 -5.11 -21.96 -25.43
N SER A 323 -4.59 -22.46 -24.32
CA SER A 323 -4.58 -23.91 -24.07
C SER A 323 -5.96 -24.51 -23.83
N ARG A 324 -6.94 -23.71 -23.34
CA ARG A 324 -8.25 -24.25 -22.94
C ARG A 324 -9.20 -24.43 -24.11
N ASN A 325 -9.09 -23.59 -25.13
CA ASN A 325 -9.98 -23.62 -26.29
C ASN A 325 -9.25 -23.87 -27.63
N GLY A 326 -7.92 -23.98 -27.61
CA GLY A 326 -7.09 -24.28 -28.80
C GLY A 326 -6.97 -23.14 -29.80
N GLN A 327 -7.50 -21.95 -29.49
CA GLN A 327 -7.40 -20.79 -30.37
C GLN A 327 -5.97 -20.25 -30.43
N THR A 328 -5.65 -19.62 -31.55
CA THR A 328 -4.37 -18.96 -31.77
C THR A 328 -4.62 -17.50 -32.13
N VAL A 329 -4.00 -16.59 -31.38
CA VAL A 329 -4.16 -15.15 -31.51
C VAL A 329 -2.83 -14.53 -31.91
N ASN A 330 -2.84 -13.75 -33.00
CA ASN A 330 -1.67 -12.98 -33.43
C ASN A 330 -1.65 -11.63 -32.71
N VAL A 331 -0.53 -11.33 -32.06
CA VAL A 331 -0.31 -10.08 -31.30
C VAL A 331 0.65 -9.20 -32.11
N ALA A 332 0.13 -8.09 -32.65
CA ALA A 332 0.94 -7.12 -33.39
C ALA A 332 1.96 -6.42 -32.50
N ALA A 333 3.00 -5.83 -33.10
CA ALA A 333 4.08 -5.09 -32.43
C ALA A 333 3.56 -4.00 -31.46
N ASP A 334 2.50 -3.32 -31.87
CA ASP A 334 1.89 -2.15 -31.23
C ASP A 334 0.64 -2.48 -30.40
N VAL A 335 0.22 -3.75 -30.34
CA VAL A 335 -1.01 -4.19 -29.67
C VAL A 335 -0.69 -5.09 -28.48
N THR A 336 -1.22 -4.80 -27.29
CA THR A 336 -1.02 -5.63 -26.09
C THR A 336 -1.67 -7.00 -26.22
N VAL A 337 -1.21 -7.98 -25.45
CA VAL A 337 -1.83 -9.33 -25.43
C VAL A 337 -3.30 -9.22 -25.02
N LEU A 338 -3.62 -8.42 -23.99
CA LEU A 338 -4.99 -8.18 -23.54
C LEU A 338 -5.90 -7.66 -24.67
N HIS A 339 -5.47 -6.67 -25.44
CA HIS A 339 -6.26 -6.12 -26.54
C HIS A 339 -6.44 -7.12 -27.68
N ALA A 340 -5.38 -7.87 -28.02
CA ALA A 340 -5.48 -8.92 -29.02
C ALA A 340 -6.46 -10.02 -28.60
N LEU A 341 -6.44 -10.44 -27.32
CA LEU A 341 -7.37 -11.42 -26.76
C LEU A 341 -8.83 -10.95 -26.82
N ARG A 342 -9.09 -9.70 -26.40
CA ARG A 342 -10.44 -9.11 -26.45
C ARG A 342 -11.00 -9.01 -27.86
N ALA A 343 -10.17 -8.64 -28.83
CA ALA A 343 -10.56 -8.61 -30.24
C ALA A 343 -10.99 -9.99 -30.76
N HIS A 344 -10.53 -11.07 -30.12
CA HIS A 344 -10.90 -12.45 -30.43
C HIS A 344 -11.96 -13.02 -29.46
N GLY A 345 -12.62 -12.16 -28.67
CA GLY A 345 -13.70 -12.55 -27.76
C GLY A 345 -13.25 -13.26 -26.49
N VAL A 346 -11.97 -13.17 -26.12
CA VAL A 346 -11.42 -13.79 -24.91
C VAL A 346 -11.36 -12.74 -23.80
N GLU A 347 -12.21 -12.92 -22.79
CA GLU A 347 -12.20 -12.03 -21.62
C GLU A 347 -11.13 -12.44 -20.61
N VAL A 348 -10.28 -11.48 -20.28
CA VAL A 348 -9.33 -11.55 -19.16
C VAL A 348 -9.66 -10.40 -18.22
N PRO A 349 -9.85 -10.65 -16.91
CA PRO A 349 -10.06 -9.58 -15.94
C PRO A 349 -8.96 -8.52 -16.04
N SER A 350 -9.33 -7.25 -16.16
CA SER A 350 -8.38 -6.14 -16.11
C SER A 350 -8.94 -5.00 -15.27
N SER A 351 -8.04 -4.17 -14.73
CA SER A 351 -8.41 -3.00 -13.94
C SER A 351 -7.58 -1.78 -14.38
N CYS A 352 -6.25 -1.85 -14.24
CA CYS A 352 -5.37 -0.71 -14.55
C CYS A 352 -4.87 -0.64 -16.01
N GLU A 353 -4.78 -1.79 -16.69
CA GLU A 353 -4.19 -1.96 -18.03
C GLU A 353 -2.75 -1.44 -18.20
N GLN A 354 -2.00 -1.38 -17.10
CA GLN A 354 -0.66 -0.80 -17.03
C GLN A 354 0.35 -1.70 -16.33
N GLY A 355 -0.03 -2.93 -16.01
CA GLY A 355 0.87 -3.88 -15.36
C GLY A 355 1.17 -3.58 -13.89
N VAL A 356 0.36 -2.77 -13.20
CA VAL A 356 0.61 -2.39 -11.79
C VAL A 356 -0.35 -3.06 -10.79
N CYS A 357 -1.52 -3.53 -11.24
CA CYS A 357 -2.59 -4.02 -10.33
C CYS A 357 -2.65 -5.53 -10.14
N GLY A 358 -2.01 -6.32 -11.01
CA GLY A 358 -2.07 -7.79 -10.97
C GLY A 358 -3.37 -8.43 -11.48
N THR A 359 -4.45 -7.67 -11.72
CA THR A 359 -5.75 -8.23 -12.16
C THR A 359 -5.65 -9.02 -13.47
N CYS A 360 -4.80 -8.57 -14.40
CA CYS A 360 -4.59 -9.20 -15.71
C CYS A 360 -3.58 -10.37 -15.67
N ARG A 361 -3.20 -10.87 -14.48
CA ARG A 361 -2.22 -11.96 -14.32
C ARG A 361 -2.73 -13.22 -15.02
N THR A 362 -1.93 -13.70 -15.97
CA THR A 362 -2.22 -14.92 -16.72
C THR A 362 -1.05 -15.88 -16.62
N ARG A 363 -1.33 -17.16 -16.40
CA ARG A 363 -0.30 -18.21 -16.33
C ARG A 363 0.26 -18.54 -17.71
N VAL A 364 1.58 -18.64 -17.82
CA VAL A 364 2.32 -19.01 -19.03
C VAL A 364 2.68 -20.49 -18.93
N LEU A 365 2.21 -21.29 -19.88
CA LEU A 365 2.48 -22.73 -19.93
C LEU A 365 3.70 -23.07 -20.77
N GLN A 366 3.99 -22.26 -21.80
CA GLN A 366 5.14 -22.45 -22.69
C GLN A 366 5.60 -21.12 -23.30
N GLY A 367 6.91 -20.98 -23.50
CA GLY A 367 7.55 -19.79 -24.09
C GLY A 367 8.10 -18.84 -23.02
N THR A 368 8.73 -17.75 -23.45
CA THR A 368 9.43 -16.82 -22.56
C THR A 368 8.76 -15.44 -22.63
N PRO A 369 8.05 -15.01 -21.56
CA PRO A 369 7.44 -13.69 -21.52
C PRO A 369 8.52 -12.59 -21.42
N LEU A 370 8.24 -11.44 -22.03
CA LEU A 370 8.99 -10.20 -21.80
C LEU A 370 8.19 -9.35 -20.82
N HIS A 371 8.66 -9.28 -19.58
CA HIS A 371 7.99 -8.55 -18.51
C HIS A 371 8.16 -7.05 -18.67
N LEU A 372 7.05 -6.33 -18.87
CA LEU A 372 6.97 -4.87 -18.88
C LEU A 372 6.08 -4.35 -17.74
N ASP A 373 5.78 -5.21 -16.78
CA ASP A 373 4.94 -4.92 -15.63
C ASP A 373 5.77 -4.51 -14.40
N ASP A 374 5.19 -3.67 -13.54
CA ASP A 374 5.77 -3.29 -12.24
C ASP A 374 5.17 -4.10 -11.08
N PHE A 375 4.30 -5.06 -11.39
CA PHE A 375 3.58 -5.85 -10.39
C PHE A 375 4.41 -7.04 -9.88
N LEU A 376 5.03 -7.80 -10.78
CA LEU A 376 5.81 -8.97 -10.41
C LEU A 376 7.18 -8.58 -9.87
N THR A 377 7.59 -9.23 -8.78
CA THR A 377 8.93 -9.11 -8.23
C THR A 377 9.98 -9.72 -9.17
N PRO A 378 11.28 -9.34 -9.06
CA PRO A 378 12.31 -9.92 -9.91
C PRO A 378 12.39 -11.46 -9.89
N PRO A 379 12.25 -12.15 -8.74
CA PRO A 379 12.19 -13.62 -8.71
C PRO A 379 10.97 -14.20 -9.44
N GLU A 380 9.80 -13.56 -9.33
CA GLU A 380 8.59 -14.01 -10.05
C GLU A 380 8.72 -13.81 -11.56
N LYS A 381 9.33 -12.70 -12.01
CA LYS A 381 9.66 -12.48 -13.42
C LYS A 381 10.66 -13.51 -13.93
N ALA A 382 11.64 -13.89 -13.12
CA ALA A 382 12.63 -14.90 -13.47
C ALA A 382 12.03 -16.31 -13.58
N ALA A 383 10.98 -16.62 -12.80
CA ALA A 383 10.27 -17.89 -12.91
C ALA A 383 9.57 -18.06 -14.28
N GLY A 384 9.11 -16.96 -14.88
CA GLY A 384 8.53 -16.94 -16.23
C GLY A 384 7.22 -17.73 -16.38
N ASP A 385 6.60 -18.12 -15.27
CA ASP A 385 5.40 -18.97 -15.22
C ASP A 385 4.08 -18.18 -15.31
N CYS A 386 4.15 -16.85 -15.34
CA CYS A 386 3.01 -15.97 -15.51
C CYS A 386 3.42 -14.63 -16.13
N MET A 387 2.43 -13.85 -16.60
CA MET A 387 2.65 -12.52 -17.16
C MET A 387 1.44 -11.61 -16.94
N MET A 388 1.66 -10.30 -16.96
CA MET A 388 0.59 -9.31 -17.04
C MET A 388 0.24 -9.07 -18.51
N VAL A 389 -0.82 -9.71 -19.03
CA VAL A 389 -1.18 -9.63 -20.47
C VAL A 389 -1.52 -8.22 -20.94
N CYS A 390 -1.79 -7.30 -20.00
CA CYS A 390 -2.10 -5.91 -20.29
C CYS A 390 -0.90 -5.07 -20.74
N VAL A 391 0.34 -5.46 -20.43
CA VAL A 391 1.54 -4.72 -20.85
C VAL A 391 2.69 -5.61 -21.31
N SER A 392 2.82 -6.81 -20.74
CA SER A 392 3.94 -7.71 -21.02
C SER A 392 3.85 -8.26 -22.46
N ARG A 393 5.03 -8.53 -23.03
CA ARG A 393 5.24 -9.01 -24.41
C ARG A 393 5.86 -10.41 -24.37
N ALA A 394 6.47 -10.85 -25.46
CA ALA A 394 7.18 -12.13 -25.54
C ALA A 394 8.62 -11.97 -26.05
N VAL A 395 9.56 -12.70 -25.46
CA VAL A 395 10.91 -12.93 -26.00
C VAL A 395 10.90 -14.08 -27.02
N SER A 396 10.04 -15.09 -26.82
CA SER A 396 9.81 -16.17 -27.80
C SER A 396 8.83 -15.76 -28.90
N SER A 397 8.96 -16.30 -30.13
CA SER A 397 8.01 -16.04 -31.23
C SER A 397 6.58 -16.51 -30.94
N THR A 398 6.43 -17.41 -29.96
CA THR A 398 5.15 -17.97 -29.54
C THR A 398 5.09 -18.09 -28.01
N LEU A 399 3.93 -17.79 -27.42
CA LEU A 399 3.58 -18.10 -26.03
C LEU A 399 2.36 -19.02 -25.99
N THR A 400 2.28 -19.91 -25.00
CA THR A 400 1.05 -20.64 -24.65
C THR A 400 0.56 -20.15 -23.30
N LEU A 401 -0.67 -19.66 -23.25
CA LEU A 401 -1.31 -19.14 -22.04
C LEU A 401 -2.40 -20.09 -21.57
N ASP A 402 -2.59 -20.16 -20.25
CA ASP A 402 -3.67 -20.93 -19.61
C ASP A 402 -5.00 -20.18 -19.67
N LEU A 403 -5.49 -19.95 -20.89
CA LEU A 403 -6.74 -19.29 -21.22
C LEU A 403 -7.58 -20.12 -22.20
#